data_AF-A0A158Q6F1-F1
#
_entry.id   AF-A0A158Q6F1-F1
#
_cell.length_a   1.000
_cell.length_b   1.000
_cell.length_c   1.000
_cell.angle_alpha   90.00
_cell.angle_beta   90.00
_cell.angle_gamma   90.00
#
_symmetry.space_group_name_H-M   'P 1'
#
loop_
_entity.id
_entity.type
_entity.pdbx_description
1 polymer ?
#
loop_
_entity_poly.entity_id
_entity_poly.type
_entity_poly.pdbx_seq_one_letter_code
_entity_poly.pdbx_strand_id
1 'polypeptide(L)'
;LSAQMIVRYWKNFPEQRNSAFYALISILEDRDPQIRKVVIREMSHLVKAGQLVDKIADVLSQMLQQTDESQEITLLTNALAECLKCHPKEVLSAIFLNIIKSDEESIRIRLLKFINEYLPTIPTSLMNSELKDEVENYFRKILKDVTALEFDLIFDVLRSLETYKSVKGRITLFKIVIDQIGLDQPFPVDDIQRFDQILYFVEKAQTLLSQNCRSTGLVDFLVSKGIPRLDETSAALRHRFLRALADMVSYAKTLDESRIKIILNYFLGLIPLMPSEKEETSDDCRNDGAEVPQLKLSELEAVTIILFVLFKANRSVFDALQQQTDENILWRKRVVYLARLLQQYITVTNSEINLQRDSDKSDKNHLNFLENTLSVATNILKLVKEFLHKNPSFSSMPSKSWKTTILISSNLQQLVFIRFLLILY
;
A
#
# COMPACT_ATOMS: atom_id res chain seq x y z
N LEU A 1 -13.07 49.27 4.85
CA LEU A 1 -14.08 50.09 4.13
C LEU A 1 -14.05 49.86 2.62
N SER A 2 -12.91 50.01 1.94
CA SER A 2 -12.81 49.86 0.48
C SER A 2 -13.34 48.53 -0.04
N ALA A 3 -12.92 47.40 0.56
CA ALA A 3 -13.40 46.06 0.16
C ALA A 3 -14.93 45.92 0.23
N GLN A 4 -15.53 46.37 1.33
CA GLN A 4 -16.99 46.36 1.53
C GLN A 4 -17.72 47.21 0.48
N MET A 5 -17.17 48.38 0.14
CA MET A 5 -17.79 49.26 -0.86
C MET A 5 -17.68 48.68 -2.26
N ILE A 6 -16.54 48.07 -2.60
CA ILE A 6 -16.36 47.36 -3.87
C ILE A 6 -17.44 46.28 -4.04
N VAL A 7 -17.62 45.43 -3.04
CA VAL A 7 -18.61 44.33 -3.09
C VAL A 7 -20.04 44.86 -3.11
N ARG A 8 -20.35 45.89 -2.31
CA ARG A 8 -21.68 46.51 -2.26
C ARG A 8 -22.14 47.03 -3.62
N TYR A 9 -21.25 47.65 -4.39
CA TYR A 9 -21.57 48.25 -5.69
C TYR A 9 -21.19 47.36 -6.89
N TRP A 10 -20.75 46.13 -6.65
CA TRP A 10 -20.25 45.20 -7.68
C TRP A 10 -21.22 44.97 -8.85
N LYS A 11 -22.52 44.92 -8.56
CA LYS A 11 -23.56 44.71 -9.57
C LYS A 11 -23.80 45.94 -10.45
N ASN A 12 -23.49 47.13 -9.95
CA ASN A 12 -23.78 48.40 -10.61
C ASN A 12 -22.76 48.74 -11.71
N PHE A 13 -21.55 48.18 -11.65
CA PHE A 13 -20.46 48.50 -12.57
C PHE A 13 -19.85 47.24 -13.22
N PRO A 14 -20.57 46.55 -14.12
CA PRO A 14 -20.08 45.33 -14.78
C PRO A 14 -18.73 45.49 -15.49
N GLU A 15 -18.56 46.61 -16.20
CA GLU A 15 -17.35 46.95 -16.97
C GLU A 15 -16.11 47.09 -16.08
N GLN A 16 -16.29 47.42 -14.79
CA GLN A 16 -15.19 47.67 -13.86
C GLN A 16 -14.81 46.46 -13.00
N ARG A 17 -15.49 45.31 -13.16
CA ARG A 17 -15.31 44.15 -12.29
C ARG A 17 -13.88 43.61 -12.26
N ASN A 18 -13.20 43.57 -13.40
CA ASN A 18 -11.79 43.13 -13.43
C ASN A 18 -10.91 44.10 -12.64
N SER A 19 -11.04 45.40 -12.83
CA SER A 19 -10.28 46.41 -12.09
C SER A 19 -10.61 46.38 -10.59
N ALA A 20 -11.88 46.22 -10.24
CA ALA A 20 -12.34 46.08 -8.87
C ALA A 20 -11.80 44.80 -8.20
N PHE A 21 -11.71 43.70 -8.94
CA PHE A 21 -11.09 42.45 -8.48
C PHE A 21 -9.60 42.65 -8.15
N TYR A 22 -8.83 43.28 -9.04
CA TYR A 22 -7.42 43.56 -8.77
C TYR A 22 -7.20 44.53 -7.60
N ALA A 23 -8.12 45.48 -7.40
CA ALA A 23 -8.11 46.32 -6.21
C ALA A 23 -8.34 45.50 -4.92
N LEU A 24 -9.24 44.51 -4.95
CA LEU A 24 -9.42 43.58 -3.81
C LEU A 24 -8.15 42.76 -3.55
N ILE A 25 -7.50 42.22 -4.59
CA ILE A 25 -6.23 41.49 -4.45
C ILE A 25 -5.17 42.37 -3.79
N SER A 26 -5.02 43.61 -4.24
CA SER A 26 -4.04 44.53 -3.64
C SER A 26 -4.29 44.79 -2.14
N ILE A 27 -5.55 44.79 -1.70
CA ILE A 27 -5.90 44.90 -0.27
C ILE A 27 -5.69 43.56 0.45
N LEU A 28 -5.80 42.43 -0.25
CA LEU A 28 -5.55 41.10 0.30
C LEU A 28 -4.06 40.87 0.64
N GLU A 29 -3.16 41.64 0.03
CA GLU A 29 -1.72 41.65 0.34
C GLU A 29 -1.35 42.57 1.52
N ASP A 30 -2.34 43.13 2.22
CA ASP A 30 -2.10 44.01 3.36
C ASP A 30 -1.36 43.28 4.50
N ARG A 31 -0.51 44.01 5.23
CA ARG A 31 0.26 43.47 6.35
C ARG A 31 -0.64 43.15 7.54
N ASP A 32 -1.74 43.87 7.71
CA ASP A 32 -2.69 43.64 8.79
C ASP A 32 -3.62 42.45 8.46
N PRO A 33 -3.55 41.33 9.22
CA PRO A 33 -4.43 40.19 9.01
C PRO A 33 -5.91 40.53 9.18
N GLN A 34 -6.26 41.53 9.99
CA GLN A 34 -7.66 41.94 10.14
C GLN A 34 -8.21 42.52 8.84
N ILE A 35 -7.38 43.25 8.09
CA ILE A 35 -7.74 43.78 6.77
C ILE A 35 -7.93 42.62 5.79
N ARG A 36 -6.97 41.68 5.72
CA ARG A 36 -7.07 40.49 4.85
C ARG A 36 -8.32 39.67 5.15
N LYS A 37 -8.64 39.42 6.43
CA LYS A 37 -9.85 38.69 6.85
C LYS A 37 -11.14 39.37 6.41
N VAL A 38 -11.19 40.70 6.39
CA VAL A 38 -12.34 41.43 5.83
C VAL A 38 -12.42 41.17 4.32
N VAL A 39 -11.32 41.29 3.57
CA VAL A 39 -11.32 41.05 2.12
C VAL A 39 -11.75 39.62 1.79
N ILE A 40 -11.24 38.61 2.51
CA ILE A 40 -11.63 37.19 2.32
C ILE A 40 -13.14 37.02 2.44
N ARG A 41 -13.75 37.62 3.48
CA ARG A 41 -15.20 37.56 3.70
C ARG A 41 -15.97 38.27 2.59
N GLU A 42 -15.49 39.43 2.14
CA GLU A 42 -16.12 40.17 1.04
C GLU A 42 -16.02 39.39 -0.29
N MET A 43 -14.89 38.74 -0.57
CA MET A 43 -14.71 37.92 -1.77
C MET A 43 -15.66 36.70 -1.80
N SER A 44 -15.97 36.07 -0.65
CA SER A 44 -16.94 34.97 -0.64
C SER A 44 -18.35 35.40 -1.01
N HIS A 45 -18.73 36.66 -0.72
CA HIS A 45 -20.00 37.22 -1.16
C HIS A 45 -20.09 37.41 -2.69
N LEU A 46 -18.96 37.67 -3.36
CA LEU A 46 -18.92 37.83 -4.82
C LEU A 46 -19.20 36.52 -5.56
N VAL A 47 -18.83 35.38 -4.99
CA VAL A 47 -19.08 34.08 -5.64
C VAL A 47 -20.57 33.78 -5.76
N LYS A 48 -21.41 34.28 -4.85
CA LYS A 48 -22.88 34.20 -4.97
C LYS A 48 -23.43 34.97 -6.19
N ALA A 49 -22.66 35.90 -6.75
CA ALA A 49 -23.02 36.59 -7.99
C ALA A 49 -22.60 35.83 -9.27
N GLY A 50 -21.87 34.72 -9.14
CA GLY A 50 -21.49 33.83 -10.24
C GLY A 50 -20.48 34.42 -11.24
N GLN A 51 -19.72 35.43 -10.86
CA GLN A 51 -18.80 36.16 -11.75
C GLN A 51 -17.37 36.10 -11.23
N LEU A 52 -16.42 35.87 -12.13
CA LEU A 52 -14.98 35.73 -11.81
C LEU A 52 -14.72 34.65 -10.76
N VAL A 53 -15.57 33.61 -10.69
CA VAL A 53 -15.49 32.58 -9.65
C VAL A 53 -14.18 31.80 -9.74
N ASP A 54 -13.73 31.52 -10.95
CA ASP A 54 -12.42 30.93 -11.24
C ASP A 54 -11.27 31.76 -10.66
N LYS A 55 -11.25 33.08 -10.92
CA LYS A 55 -10.21 33.98 -10.40
C LYS A 55 -10.27 34.14 -8.88
N ILE A 56 -11.47 34.21 -8.32
CA ILE A 56 -11.67 34.30 -6.87
C ILE A 56 -11.19 33.02 -6.21
N ALA A 57 -11.57 31.85 -6.72
CA ALA A 57 -11.14 30.57 -6.19
C ALA A 57 -9.62 30.37 -6.31
N ASP A 58 -9.02 30.83 -7.41
CA ASP A 58 -7.57 30.83 -7.60
C ASP A 58 -6.85 31.63 -6.50
N VAL A 59 -7.23 32.88 -6.29
CA VAL A 59 -6.62 33.73 -5.24
C VAL A 59 -6.88 33.18 -3.84
N LEU A 60 -8.10 32.75 -3.53
CA LEU A 60 -8.41 32.21 -2.20
C LEU A 60 -7.65 30.91 -1.92
N SER A 61 -7.44 30.06 -2.92
CA SER A 61 -6.65 28.85 -2.76
C SER A 61 -5.16 29.16 -2.63
N GLN A 62 -4.60 30.10 -3.40
CA GLN A 62 -3.22 30.59 -3.21
C GLN A 62 -3.01 31.18 -1.81
N MET A 63 -3.96 31.98 -1.31
CA MET A 63 -3.90 32.48 0.06
C MET A 63 -3.93 31.35 1.09
N LEU A 64 -4.77 30.34 0.87
CA LEU A 64 -4.86 29.18 1.76
C LEU A 64 -3.53 28.44 1.82
N GLN A 65 -2.78 28.39 0.73
CA GLN A 65 -1.45 27.80 0.68
C GLN A 65 -0.43 28.57 1.52
N GLN A 66 -0.48 29.90 1.51
CA GLN A 66 0.59 30.76 2.03
C GLN A 66 0.40 31.22 3.48
N THR A 67 -0.83 31.26 3.99
CA THR A 67 -1.09 31.78 5.34
C THR A 67 -0.83 30.74 6.43
N ASP A 68 -0.20 31.15 7.54
CA ASP A 68 -0.08 30.32 8.75
C ASP A 68 -1.04 30.78 9.86
N GLU A 69 -1.87 31.78 9.60
CA GLU A 69 -2.82 32.28 10.58
C GLU A 69 -4.08 31.39 10.62
N SER A 70 -4.27 30.68 11.72
CA SER A 70 -5.39 29.74 11.93
C SER A 70 -6.78 30.33 11.62
N GLN A 71 -7.01 31.61 11.96
CA GLN A 71 -8.27 32.28 11.66
C GLN A 71 -8.46 32.53 10.15
N GLU A 72 -7.39 32.91 9.44
CA GLU A 72 -7.43 33.06 7.98
C GLU A 72 -7.63 31.72 7.29
N ILE A 73 -6.92 30.67 7.72
CA ILE A 73 -7.09 29.30 7.21
C ILE A 73 -8.56 28.88 7.32
N THR A 74 -9.19 29.11 8.47
CA THR A 74 -10.61 28.78 8.70
C THR A 74 -11.52 29.57 7.77
N LEU A 75 -11.29 30.87 7.60
CA LEU A 75 -12.10 31.72 6.73
C LEU A 75 -11.95 31.36 5.26
N LEU A 76 -10.72 31.10 4.79
CA LEU A 76 -10.42 30.69 3.43
C LEU A 76 -11.04 29.33 3.10
N THR A 77 -10.91 28.37 4.02
CA THR A 77 -11.52 27.04 3.89
C THR A 77 -13.04 27.15 3.76
N ASN A 78 -13.69 27.89 4.65
CA ASN A 78 -15.14 28.08 4.60
C ASN A 78 -15.58 28.81 3.33
N ALA A 79 -14.85 29.85 2.92
CA ALA A 79 -15.13 30.58 1.68
C ALA A 79 -15.06 29.65 0.47
N LEU A 80 -13.95 28.90 0.30
CA LEU A 80 -13.78 27.96 -0.81
C LEU A 80 -14.84 26.85 -0.77
N ALA A 81 -15.19 26.32 0.41
CA ALA A 81 -16.22 25.30 0.57
C ALA A 81 -17.61 25.80 0.16
N GLU A 82 -17.96 27.04 0.50
CA GLU A 82 -19.20 27.68 0.02
C GLU A 82 -19.18 27.86 -1.50
N CYS A 83 -18.05 28.29 -2.06
CA CYS A 83 -17.88 28.44 -3.51
C CYS A 83 -18.07 27.11 -4.23
N LEU A 84 -17.49 26.04 -3.70
CA LEU A 84 -17.52 24.70 -4.27
C LEU A 84 -18.95 24.14 -4.38
N LYS A 85 -19.83 24.47 -3.44
CA LYS A 85 -21.25 24.05 -3.46
C LYS A 85 -22.06 24.72 -4.57
N CYS A 86 -21.62 25.87 -5.07
CA CYS A 86 -22.31 26.64 -6.10
C CYS A 86 -21.67 26.46 -7.48
N HIS A 87 -20.35 26.45 -7.54
CA HIS A 87 -19.54 26.50 -8.77
C HIS A 87 -18.40 25.46 -8.73
N PRO A 88 -18.73 24.16 -8.67
CA PRO A 88 -17.72 23.14 -8.41
C PRO A 88 -16.67 23.04 -9.52
N LYS A 89 -17.05 23.23 -10.78
CA LYS A 89 -16.13 23.13 -11.93
C LYS A 89 -15.02 24.18 -11.84
N GLU A 90 -15.41 25.44 -11.67
CA GLU A 90 -14.51 26.59 -11.59
C GLU A 90 -13.59 26.49 -10.37
N VAL A 91 -14.16 26.12 -9.21
CA VAL A 91 -13.40 26.03 -7.95
C VAL A 91 -12.42 24.85 -7.97
N LEU A 92 -12.85 23.67 -8.43
CA LEU A 92 -11.96 22.51 -8.53
C LEU A 92 -10.84 22.75 -9.53
N SER A 93 -11.15 23.34 -10.69
CA SER A 93 -10.13 23.71 -11.68
C SER A 93 -9.06 24.62 -11.07
N ALA A 94 -9.45 25.68 -10.36
CA ALA A 94 -8.52 26.58 -9.69
C ALA A 94 -7.65 25.85 -8.64
N ILE A 95 -8.27 25.06 -7.75
CA ILE A 95 -7.56 24.34 -6.68
C ILE A 95 -6.58 23.32 -7.27
N PHE A 96 -7.01 22.50 -8.24
CA PHE A 96 -6.15 21.51 -8.86
C PHE A 96 -5.00 22.14 -9.65
N LEU A 97 -5.22 23.26 -10.34
CA LEU A 97 -4.14 23.99 -11.00
C LEU A 97 -3.12 24.52 -9.99
N ASN A 98 -3.57 24.97 -8.81
CA ASN A 98 -2.65 25.43 -7.76
C ASN A 98 -1.90 24.29 -7.06
N ILE A 99 -2.48 23.09 -7.00
CA ILE A 99 -1.73 21.88 -6.62
C ILE A 99 -0.66 21.57 -7.66
N ILE A 100 -1.01 21.55 -8.95
CA ILE A 100 -0.12 21.16 -10.04
C ILE A 100 1.03 22.16 -10.24
N LYS A 101 0.80 23.45 -10.01
CA LYS A 101 1.81 24.51 -10.19
C LYS A 101 2.76 24.65 -8.99
N SER A 102 2.42 24.08 -7.84
CA SER A 102 3.21 24.25 -6.62
C SER A 102 4.31 23.20 -6.54
N ASP A 103 5.55 23.64 -6.37
CA ASP A 103 6.68 22.74 -6.13
C ASP A 103 6.82 22.35 -4.64
N GLU A 104 6.07 23.00 -3.74
CA GLU A 104 6.17 22.79 -2.29
C GLU A 104 5.16 21.74 -1.80
N GLU A 105 5.66 20.61 -1.29
CA GLU A 105 4.83 19.50 -0.80
C GLU A 105 3.86 19.93 0.31
N SER A 106 4.31 20.71 1.30
CA SER A 106 3.50 21.19 2.43
C SER A 106 2.27 21.98 1.95
N ILE A 107 2.47 22.77 0.89
CA ILE A 107 1.45 23.58 0.24
C ILE A 107 0.46 22.70 -0.52
N ARG A 108 0.95 21.76 -1.33
CA ARG A 108 0.10 20.81 -2.08
C ARG A 108 -0.76 19.96 -1.16
N ILE A 109 -0.19 19.43 -0.08
CA ILE A 109 -0.90 18.65 0.95
C ILE A 109 -2.08 19.43 1.54
N ARG A 110 -1.92 20.74 1.78
CA ARG A 110 -2.99 21.57 2.36
C ARG A 110 -4.21 21.63 1.44
N LEU A 111 -4.02 21.83 0.14
CA LEU A 111 -5.11 21.81 -0.83
C LEU A 111 -5.67 20.40 -1.05
N LEU A 112 -4.85 19.35 -1.03
CA LEU A 112 -5.33 17.97 -1.11
C LEU A 112 -6.20 17.59 0.10
N LYS A 113 -5.88 18.07 1.31
CA LYS A 113 -6.74 17.93 2.49
C LYS A 113 -8.09 18.62 2.30
N PHE A 114 -8.09 19.83 1.74
CA PHE A 114 -9.32 20.52 1.38
C PHE A 114 -10.15 19.69 0.38
N ILE A 115 -9.54 19.17 -0.69
CA ILE A 115 -10.23 18.30 -1.65
C ILE A 115 -10.81 17.07 -0.93
N ASN A 116 -10.06 16.47 -0.01
CA ASN A 116 -10.52 15.27 0.70
C ASN A 116 -11.75 15.50 1.57
N GLU A 117 -11.76 16.62 2.28
CA GLU A 117 -12.87 16.99 3.14
C GLU A 117 -14.10 17.45 2.35
N TYR A 118 -13.92 18.23 1.28
CA TYR A 118 -15.01 18.96 0.65
C TYR A 118 -15.50 18.39 -0.70
N LEU A 119 -14.69 17.62 -1.44
CA LEU A 119 -15.14 16.99 -2.68
C LEU A 119 -16.36 16.07 -2.48
N PRO A 120 -16.44 15.24 -1.42
CA PRO A 120 -17.62 14.41 -1.16
C PRO A 120 -18.89 15.21 -0.81
N THR A 121 -18.75 16.50 -0.46
CA THR A 121 -19.88 17.37 -0.07
C THR A 121 -20.57 18.04 -1.26
N ILE A 122 -20.02 17.90 -2.47
CA ILE A 122 -20.61 18.46 -3.69
C ILE A 122 -21.97 17.78 -3.94
N PRO A 123 -23.05 18.57 -4.15
CA PRO A 123 -24.35 18.00 -4.49
C PRO A 123 -24.29 17.07 -5.70
N THR A 124 -24.94 15.91 -5.60
CA THR A 124 -24.96 14.90 -6.67
C THR A 124 -25.52 15.43 -7.99
N SER A 125 -26.41 16.43 -7.93
CA SER A 125 -26.95 17.14 -9.10
C SER A 125 -25.90 17.94 -9.87
N LEU A 126 -24.84 18.39 -9.20
CA LEU A 126 -23.73 19.14 -9.81
C LEU A 126 -22.56 18.23 -10.20
N MET A 127 -22.41 17.07 -9.55
CA MET A 127 -21.39 16.07 -9.86
C MET A 127 -21.76 15.19 -11.07
N ASN A 128 -21.86 15.82 -12.24
CA ASN A 128 -22.17 15.17 -13.52
C ASN A 128 -20.98 14.36 -14.09
N SER A 129 -21.16 13.69 -15.23
CA SER A 129 -20.09 12.87 -15.83
C SER A 129 -18.88 13.68 -16.26
N GLU A 130 -19.10 14.85 -16.87
CA GLU A 130 -18.02 15.73 -17.34
C GLU A 130 -17.10 16.18 -16.20
N LEU A 131 -17.70 16.60 -15.07
CA LEU A 131 -16.95 17.02 -13.89
C LEU A 131 -16.18 15.84 -13.26
N LYS A 132 -16.78 14.65 -13.23
CA LYS A 132 -16.09 13.43 -12.75
C LYS A 132 -14.86 13.12 -13.59
N ASP A 133 -15.00 13.18 -14.91
CA ASP A 133 -13.89 12.94 -15.85
C ASP A 133 -12.79 14.01 -15.69
N GLU A 134 -13.19 15.28 -15.48
CA GLU A 134 -12.25 16.37 -15.23
C GLU A 134 -11.47 16.18 -13.92
N VAL A 135 -12.15 15.84 -12.82
CA VAL A 135 -11.53 15.52 -11.53
C VAL A 135 -10.55 14.35 -11.64
N GLU A 136 -10.94 13.28 -12.35
CA GLU A 136 -10.05 12.15 -12.59
C GLU A 136 -8.80 12.58 -13.38
N ASN A 137 -8.96 13.41 -14.41
CA ASN A 137 -7.84 13.93 -15.19
C ASN A 137 -6.88 14.78 -14.34
N TYR A 138 -7.38 15.58 -13.40
CA TYR A 138 -6.51 16.30 -12.47
C TYR A 138 -5.74 15.37 -11.55
N PHE A 139 -6.41 14.39 -10.94
CA PHE A 139 -5.71 13.39 -10.12
C PHE A 139 -4.65 12.65 -10.94
N ARG A 140 -4.94 12.25 -12.18
CA ARG A 140 -3.94 11.62 -13.07
C ARG A 140 -2.72 12.50 -13.36
N LYS A 141 -2.90 13.83 -13.43
CA LYS A 141 -1.76 14.77 -13.59
C LYS A 141 -0.91 14.82 -12.32
N ILE A 142 -1.54 14.91 -11.15
CA ILE A 142 -0.84 14.96 -9.85
C ILE A 142 -0.11 13.65 -9.58
N LEU A 143 -0.72 12.51 -9.91
CA LEU A 143 -0.16 11.18 -9.73
C LEU A 143 1.09 10.89 -10.60
N LYS A 144 1.53 11.81 -11.47
CA LYS A 144 2.79 11.67 -12.20
C LYS A 144 4.02 11.93 -11.33
N ASP A 145 3.86 12.78 -10.31
CA ASP A 145 4.91 13.14 -9.36
C ASP A 145 4.27 13.36 -7.98
N VAL A 146 4.11 12.26 -7.25
CA VAL A 146 3.30 12.21 -6.03
C VAL A 146 4.12 11.61 -4.90
N THR A 147 4.06 12.24 -3.73
CA THR A 147 4.64 11.64 -2.52
C THR A 147 3.68 10.63 -1.89
N ALA A 148 4.16 9.82 -0.94
CA ALA A 148 3.32 8.84 -0.27
C ALA A 148 2.12 9.48 0.47
N LEU A 149 2.34 10.63 1.11
CA LEU A 149 1.30 11.36 1.83
C LEU A 149 0.22 11.90 0.89
N GLU A 150 0.64 12.43 -0.26
CA GLU A 150 -0.29 12.92 -1.27
C GLU A 150 -1.07 11.78 -1.92
N PHE A 151 -0.40 10.67 -2.20
CA PHE A 151 -1.06 9.48 -2.73
C PHE A 151 -2.11 8.97 -1.74
N ASP A 152 -1.82 8.93 -0.44
CA ASP A 152 -2.80 8.54 0.59
C ASP A 152 -4.05 9.42 0.54
N LEU A 153 -3.87 10.75 0.49
CA LEU A 153 -4.98 11.69 0.38
C LEU A 153 -5.80 11.43 -0.90
N ILE A 154 -5.14 11.30 -2.06
CA ILE A 154 -5.81 11.06 -3.34
C ILE A 154 -6.55 9.72 -3.33
N PHE A 155 -5.89 8.67 -2.83
CA PHE A 155 -6.43 7.32 -2.78
C PHE A 155 -7.68 7.23 -1.90
N ASP A 156 -7.64 7.85 -0.72
CA ASP A 156 -8.77 7.87 0.22
C ASP A 156 -9.96 8.63 -0.37
N VAL A 157 -9.71 9.77 -1.02
CA VAL A 157 -10.75 10.52 -1.73
C VAL A 157 -11.37 9.71 -2.83
N LEU A 158 -10.57 9.19 -3.77
CA LEU A 158 -11.07 8.41 -4.88
C LEU A 158 -11.89 7.22 -4.38
N ARG A 159 -11.43 6.52 -3.34
CA ARG A 159 -12.14 5.40 -2.73
C ARG A 159 -13.47 5.79 -2.09
N SER A 160 -13.59 7.01 -1.57
CA SER A 160 -14.82 7.53 -0.95
C SER A 160 -15.93 7.82 -1.97
N LEU A 161 -15.57 8.12 -3.22
CA LEU A 161 -16.51 8.48 -4.28
C LEU A 161 -17.33 7.28 -4.77
N GLU A 162 -18.63 7.49 -5.00
CA GLU A 162 -19.59 6.47 -5.39
C GLU A 162 -19.19 5.73 -6.67
N THR A 163 -18.59 6.43 -7.64
CA THR A 163 -18.12 5.85 -8.90
C THR A 163 -17.10 4.73 -8.66
N TYR A 164 -16.24 4.89 -7.64
CA TYR A 164 -15.16 3.97 -7.29
C TYR A 164 -15.57 2.86 -6.32
N LYS A 165 -16.76 2.94 -5.71
CA LYS A 165 -17.34 1.84 -4.90
C LYS A 165 -17.82 0.68 -5.76
N SER A 166 -18.15 0.93 -7.03
CA SER A 166 -18.56 -0.10 -8.00
C SER A 166 -17.42 -1.09 -8.31
N VAL A 167 -17.74 -2.27 -8.87
CA VAL A 167 -16.71 -3.23 -9.31
C VAL A 167 -15.79 -2.61 -10.37
N LYS A 168 -16.38 -1.95 -11.38
CA LYS A 168 -15.63 -1.28 -12.45
C LYS A 168 -14.74 -0.16 -11.90
N GLY A 169 -15.29 0.67 -11.01
CA GLY A 169 -14.55 1.74 -10.36
C GLY A 169 -13.38 1.23 -9.51
N ARG A 170 -13.58 0.17 -8.71
CA ARG A 170 -12.50 -0.48 -7.96
C ARG A 170 -11.39 -1.00 -8.87
N ILE A 171 -11.73 -1.55 -10.04
CA ILE A 171 -10.74 -1.98 -11.05
C ILE A 171 -9.97 -0.76 -11.60
N THR A 172 -10.66 0.35 -11.88
CA THR A 172 -10.00 1.60 -12.30
C THR A 172 -9.03 2.10 -11.23
N LEU A 173 -9.45 2.14 -9.96
CA LEU A 173 -8.60 2.55 -8.85
C LEU A 173 -7.41 1.60 -8.67
N PHE A 174 -7.64 0.29 -8.80
CA PHE A 174 -6.56 -0.70 -8.79
C PHE A 174 -5.56 -0.42 -9.90
N LYS A 175 -6.02 -0.13 -11.13
CA LYS A 175 -5.14 0.24 -12.24
C LYS A 175 -4.31 1.49 -11.93
N ILE A 176 -4.91 2.51 -11.33
CA ILE A 176 -4.18 3.71 -10.89
C ILE A 176 -3.03 3.34 -9.94
N VAL A 177 -3.25 2.41 -8.99
CA VAL A 177 -2.18 1.94 -8.09
C VAL A 177 -1.12 1.14 -8.86
N ILE A 178 -1.53 0.29 -9.79
CA ILE A 178 -0.60 -0.51 -10.63
C ILE A 178 0.27 0.38 -11.52
N ASP A 179 -0.27 1.47 -12.06
CA ASP A 179 0.47 2.41 -12.89
C ASP A 179 1.64 3.04 -12.10
N GLN A 180 1.50 3.22 -10.77
CA GLN A 180 2.58 3.70 -9.90
C GLN A 180 3.70 2.68 -9.66
N ILE A 181 3.41 1.38 -9.79
CA ILE A 181 4.40 0.30 -9.65
C ILE A 181 5.26 0.20 -10.92
N GLY A 182 4.66 0.42 -12.09
CA GLY A 182 5.37 0.34 -13.37
C GLY A 182 5.79 -1.09 -13.71
N LEU A 183 4.81 -1.98 -13.92
CA LEU A 183 5.06 -3.42 -14.16
C LEU A 183 5.98 -3.72 -15.37
N ASP A 184 6.06 -2.79 -16.31
CA ASP A 184 6.91 -2.93 -17.51
C ASP A 184 8.40 -2.73 -17.19
N GLN A 185 8.73 -2.05 -16.09
CA GLN A 185 10.10 -1.78 -15.66
C GLN A 185 10.76 -3.04 -15.07
N PRO A 186 12.11 -3.11 -15.03
CA PRO A 186 12.82 -4.15 -14.30
C PRO A 186 12.54 -4.06 -12.79
N PHE A 187 12.67 -5.17 -12.07
CA PHE A 187 12.48 -5.16 -10.63
C PHE A 187 13.69 -4.52 -9.92
N PRO A 188 13.48 -3.50 -9.07
CA PRO A 188 14.54 -2.61 -8.58
C PRO A 188 15.20 -3.14 -7.30
N VAL A 189 15.91 -4.26 -7.39
CA VAL A 189 16.55 -4.86 -6.20
C VAL A 189 17.68 -4.01 -5.62
N ASP A 190 18.39 -3.30 -6.50
CA ASP A 190 19.52 -2.43 -6.13
C ASP A 190 19.07 -1.07 -5.56
N ASP A 191 17.81 -0.70 -5.78
CA ASP A 191 17.20 0.54 -5.29
C ASP A 191 16.21 0.22 -4.17
N ILE A 192 16.72 0.21 -2.95
CA ILE A 192 15.97 -0.04 -1.71
C ILE A 192 14.77 0.90 -1.59
N GLN A 193 14.92 2.17 -1.97
CA GLN A 193 13.84 3.16 -1.87
C GLN A 193 12.72 2.83 -2.85
N ARG A 194 13.06 2.54 -4.10
CA ARG A 194 12.07 2.15 -5.11
C ARG A 194 11.42 0.82 -4.78
N PHE A 195 12.16 -0.15 -4.24
CA PHE A 195 11.58 -1.40 -3.76
C PHE A 195 10.58 -1.13 -2.63
N ASP A 196 10.94 -0.32 -1.63
CA ASP A 196 10.02 0.03 -0.55
C ASP A 196 8.73 0.72 -1.06
N GLN A 197 8.87 1.63 -2.04
CA GLN A 197 7.73 2.25 -2.72
C GLN A 197 6.84 1.22 -3.44
N ILE A 198 7.43 0.26 -4.16
CA ILE A 198 6.65 -0.82 -4.80
C ILE A 198 5.86 -1.60 -3.75
N LEU A 199 6.47 -1.93 -2.61
CA LEU A 199 5.79 -2.64 -1.53
C LEU A 199 4.66 -1.82 -0.91
N TYR A 200 4.85 -0.51 -0.73
CA TYR A 200 3.79 0.40 -0.32
C TYR A 200 2.59 0.36 -1.29
N PHE A 201 2.83 0.46 -2.61
CA PHE A 201 1.75 0.40 -3.59
C PHE A 201 1.10 -0.98 -3.68
N VAL A 202 1.88 -2.06 -3.52
CA VAL A 202 1.37 -3.43 -3.41
C VAL A 202 0.39 -3.55 -2.24
N GLU A 203 0.72 -3.01 -1.07
CA GLU A 203 -0.13 -3.01 0.12
C GLU A 203 -1.40 -2.16 -0.10
N LYS A 204 -1.30 -1.02 -0.79
CA LYS A 204 -2.49 -0.25 -1.19
C LYS A 204 -3.39 -1.03 -2.15
N ALA A 205 -2.79 -1.68 -3.14
CA ALA A 205 -3.50 -2.50 -4.12
C ALA A 205 -4.23 -3.68 -3.45
N GLN A 206 -3.64 -4.30 -2.43
CA GLN A 206 -4.28 -5.36 -1.63
C GLN A 206 -5.63 -4.96 -1.07
N THR A 207 -5.79 -3.70 -0.63
CA THR A 207 -7.03 -3.22 -0.03
C THR A 207 -8.21 -3.14 -1.01
N LEU A 208 -7.94 -3.29 -2.32
CA LEU A 208 -8.94 -3.26 -3.40
C LEU A 208 -9.28 -4.65 -3.94
N LEU A 209 -8.51 -5.67 -3.58
CA LEU A 209 -8.65 -7.01 -4.15
C LEU A 209 -9.96 -7.67 -3.73
N SER A 210 -10.55 -8.40 -4.67
CA SER A 210 -11.74 -9.21 -4.46
C SER A 210 -11.83 -10.27 -5.56
N GLN A 211 -12.85 -11.13 -5.53
CA GLN A 211 -13.05 -12.11 -6.60
C GLN A 211 -13.19 -11.46 -8.00
N ASN A 212 -13.65 -10.20 -8.04
CA ASN A 212 -13.86 -9.41 -9.26
C ASN A 212 -12.71 -8.43 -9.57
N CYS A 213 -11.86 -8.11 -8.59
CA CYS A 213 -10.68 -7.25 -8.77
C CYS A 213 -9.44 -8.11 -8.48
N ARG A 214 -8.84 -8.66 -9.54
CA ARG A 214 -7.84 -9.73 -9.46
C ARG A 214 -6.42 -9.20 -9.54
N SER A 215 -5.51 -9.83 -8.82
CA SER A 215 -4.08 -9.45 -8.70
C SER A 215 -3.18 -10.09 -9.77
N THR A 216 -3.72 -10.67 -10.84
CA THR A 216 -2.98 -11.60 -11.72
C THR A 216 -1.72 -10.99 -12.33
N GLY A 217 -1.81 -9.82 -12.94
CA GLY A 217 -0.64 -9.16 -13.54
C GLY A 217 0.39 -8.71 -12.51
N LEU A 218 -0.06 -8.26 -11.33
CA LEU A 218 0.82 -7.87 -10.23
C LEU A 218 1.56 -9.09 -9.65
N VAL A 219 0.86 -10.21 -9.43
CA VAL A 219 1.45 -11.45 -8.96
C VAL A 219 2.44 -12.00 -9.99
N ASP A 220 2.11 -11.97 -11.28
CA ASP A 220 3.02 -12.38 -12.35
C ASP A 220 4.30 -11.54 -12.35
N PHE A 221 4.20 -10.22 -12.21
CA PHE A 221 5.36 -9.32 -12.10
C PHE A 221 6.25 -9.66 -10.89
N LEU A 222 5.66 -9.80 -9.70
CA LEU A 222 6.41 -10.12 -8.48
C LEU A 222 7.08 -11.49 -8.57
N VAL A 223 6.40 -12.47 -9.14
CA VAL A 223 6.95 -13.83 -9.29
C VAL A 223 8.05 -13.87 -10.36
N SER A 224 7.79 -13.32 -11.54
CA SER A 224 8.71 -13.43 -12.68
C SER A 224 9.95 -12.54 -12.55
N LYS A 225 9.80 -11.33 -12.01
CA LYS A 225 10.90 -10.36 -11.91
C LYS A 225 11.44 -10.18 -10.49
N GLY A 226 10.60 -10.37 -9.46
CA GLY A 226 10.98 -10.16 -8.06
C GLY A 226 11.66 -11.36 -7.41
N ILE A 227 11.00 -12.53 -7.40
CA ILE A 227 11.52 -13.75 -6.74
C ILE A 227 12.95 -14.11 -7.18
N PRO A 228 13.33 -14.09 -8.47
CA PRO A 228 14.66 -14.52 -8.90
C PRO A 228 15.83 -13.72 -8.34
N ARG A 229 15.57 -12.47 -7.90
CA ARG A 229 16.59 -11.55 -7.39
C ARG A 229 16.45 -11.27 -5.89
N LEU A 230 15.56 -11.99 -5.21
CA LEU A 230 15.17 -11.65 -3.84
C LEU A 230 16.27 -11.90 -2.80
N ASP A 231 17.22 -12.79 -3.11
CA ASP A 231 18.36 -13.12 -2.24
C ASP A 231 19.38 -11.97 -2.12
N GLU A 232 19.43 -11.07 -3.11
CA GLU A 232 20.31 -9.88 -3.15
C GLU A 232 19.85 -8.77 -2.17
N THR A 233 18.64 -8.90 -1.60
CA THR A 233 18.00 -7.86 -0.77
C THR A 233 18.10 -8.14 0.73
N SER A 234 17.89 -7.10 1.56
CA SER A 234 17.81 -7.21 3.02
C SER A 234 16.69 -8.15 3.48
N ALA A 235 16.92 -8.85 4.60
CA ALA A 235 15.94 -9.78 5.16
C ALA A 235 14.58 -9.11 5.46
N ALA A 236 14.58 -7.85 5.90
CA ALA A 236 13.35 -7.10 6.21
C ALA A 236 12.48 -6.89 4.96
N LEU A 237 13.06 -6.40 3.86
CA LEU A 237 12.34 -6.21 2.60
C LEU A 237 11.90 -7.54 1.99
N ARG A 238 12.75 -8.56 2.07
CA ARG A 238 12.42 -9.92 1.63
C ARG A 238 11.21 -10.50 2.35
N HIS A 239 11.17 -10.38 3.67
CA HIS A 239 10.01 -10.81 4.46
C HIS A 239 8.74 -10.03 4.08
N ARG A 240 8.83 -8.70 3.96
CA ARG A 240 7.69 -7.86 3.58
C ARG A 240 7.16 -8.22 2.19
N PHE A 241 8.05 -8.42 1.21
CA PHE A 241 7.71 -8.88 -0.13
C PHE A 241 6.99 -10.22 -0.13
N LEU A 242 7.54 -11.24 0.53
CA LEU A 242 6.97 -12.59 0.54
C LEU A 242 5.58 -12.61 1.21
N ARG A 243 5.42 -11.87 2.32
CA ARG A 243 4.12 -11.74 3.01
C ARG A 243 3.09 -11.05 2.11
N ALA A 244 3.49 -9.95 1.46
CA ALA A 244 2.63 -9.22 0.54
C ALA A 244 2.19 -10.09 -0.65
N LEU A 245 3.11 -10.88 -1.23
CA LEU A 245 2.81 -11.83 -2.29
C LEU A 245 1.85 -12.94 -1.81
N ALA A 246 2.11 -13.51 -0.63
CA ALA A 246 1.24 -14.50 0.01
C ALA A 246 -0.17 -13.97 0.29
N ASP A 247 -0.33 -12.67 0.53
CA ASP A 247 -1.63 -12.02 0.73
C ASP A 247 -2.41 -11.74 -0.56
N MET A 248 -1.72 -11.62 -1.69
CA MET A 248 -2.36 -11.34 -2.97
C MET A 248 -2.64 -12.57 -3.83
N VAL A 249 -1.88 -13.64 -3.66
CA VAL A 249 -1.92 -14.82 -4.55
C VAL A 249 -3.31 -15.48 -4.61
N SER A 250 -4.12 -15.40 -3.55
CA SER A 250 -5.50 -15.93 -3.55
C SER A 250 -6.46 -15.19 -4.48
N TYR A 251 -6.08 -13.99 -4.94
CA TYR A 251 -6.87 -13.17 -5.88
C TYR A 251 -6.31 -13.24 -7.31
N ALA A 252 -5.24 -13.99 -7.54
CA ALA A 252 -4.71 -14.23 -8.88
C ALA A 252 -5.52 -15.32 -9.59
N LYS A 253 -5.58 -15.26 -10.92
CA LYS A 253 -5.96 -16.42 -11.73
C LYS A 253 -4.86 -17.50 -11.64
N THR A 254 -5.11 -18.64 -12.29
CA THR A 254 -4.08 -19.66 -12.50
C THR A 254 -2.85 -19.04 -13.18
N LEU A 255 -1.71 -19.13 -12.50
CA LEU A 255 -0.41 -18.87 -13.12
C LEU A 255 0.02 -20.07 -13.95
N ASP A 256 0.87 -19.81 -14.95
CA ASP A 256 1.46 -20.87 -15.75
C ASP A 256 2.47 -21.70 -14.93
N GLU A 257 2.86 -22.84 -15.49
CA GLU A 257 3.81 -23.77 -14.86
C GLU A 257 5.17 -23.12 -14.60
N SER A 258 5.65 -22.25 -15.50
CA SER A 258 6.96 -21.60 -15.36
C SER A 258 7.03 -20.68 -14.12
N ARG A 259 5.95 -19.93 -13.83
CA ARG A 259 5.88 -19.07 -12.64
C ARG A 259 5.82 -19.90 -11.38
N ILE A 260 5.09 -21.01 -11.39
CA ILE A 260 5.03 -21.93 -10.25
C ILE A 260 6.40 -22.55 -9.99
N LYS A 261 7.14 -22.94 -11.05
CA LYS A 261 8.51 -23.46 -10.94
C LYS A 261 9.49 -22.45 -10.34
N ILE A 262 9.39 -21.16 -10.67
CA ILE A 262 10.24 -20.11 -10.05
C ILE A 262 10.07 -20.12 -8.52
N ILE A 263 8.83 -20.18 -8.04
CA ILE A 263 8.54 -20.17 -6.60
C ILE A 263 8.95 -21.50 -5.96
N LEU A 264 8.75 -22.61 -6.66
CA LEU A 264 9.20 -23.94 -6.19
C LEU A 264 10.72 -23.98 -6.04
N ASN A 265 11.47 -23.45 -7.00
CA ASN A 265 12.93 -23.41 -6.93
C ASN A 265 13.40 -22.53 -5.76
N TYR A 266 12.77 -21.36 -5.57
CA TYR A 266 13.03 -20.51 -4.41
C TYR A 266 12.73 -21.26 -3.09
N PHE A 267 11.59 -21.95 -3.00
CA PHE A 267 11.24 -22.78 -1.85
C PHE A 267 12.28 -23.87 -1.56
N LEU A 268 12.72 -24.60 -2.59
CA LEU A 268 13.73 -25.66 -2.44
C LEU A 268 15.10 -25.10 -2.06
N GLY A 269 15.42 -23.86 -2.46
CA GLY A 269 16.62 -23.13 -2.03
C GLY A 269 16.60 -22.72 -0.56
N LEU A 270 15.41 -22.54 0.03
CA LEU A 270 15.26 -22.30 1.48
C LEU A 270 15.45 -23.56 2.33
N ILE A 271 15.37 -24.74 1.72
CA ILE A 271 15.57 -26.01 2.43
C ILE A 271 17.07 -26.31 2.48
N PRO A 272 17.66 -26.56 3.66
CA PRO A 272 19.05 -26.96 3.78
C PRO A 272 19.35 -28.21 2.94
N LEU A 273 20.55 -28.25 2.34
CA LEU A 273 21.02 -29.42 1.60
C LEU A 273 20.98 -30.66 2.48
N MET A 274 20.45 -31.76 1.94
CA MET A 274 20.44 -33.04 2.65
C MET A 274 21.87 -33.54 2.83
N PRO A 275 22.19 -34.30 3.91
CA PRO A 275 23.53 -34.88 4.08
C PRO A 275 24.01 -35.69 2.86
N SER A 276 23.11 -36.45 2.23
CA SER A 276 23.41 -37.22 1.02
C SER A 276 23.72 -36.37 -0.22
N GLU A 277 23.25 -35.11 -0.27
CA GLU A 277 23.60 -34.18 -1.35
C GLU A 277 24.97 -33.52 -1.10
N LYS A 278 25.35 -33.35 0.16
CA LYS A 278 26.65 -32.75 0.53
C LYS A 278 27.80 -33.68 0.16
N GLU A 279 27.63 -34.98 0.40
CA GLU A 279 28.61 -36.03 0.09
C GLU A 279 28.94 -36.15 -1.41
N GLU A 280 28.00 -35.80 -2.31
CA GLU A 280 28.23 -35.80 -3.76
C GLU A 280 28.97 -34.54 -4.26
N THR A 281 29.06 -33.48 -3.43
CA THR A 281 29.61 -32.17 -3.82
C THR A 281 31.00 -31.85 -3.23
N SER A 282 31.52 -32.68 -2.32
CA SER A 282 32.79 -32.43 -1.63
C SER A 282 33.76 -33.59 -1.74
N ASP A 283 34.79 -33.43 -2.59
CA ASP A 283 36.01 -34.26 -2.57
C ASP A 283 37.07 -33.68 -1.61
N ASP A 284 36.79 -32.59 -0.90
CA ASP A 284 37.72 -32.01 0.08
C ASP A 284 37.00 -31.43 1.30
N CYS A 285 37.67 -31.57 2.46
CA CYS A 285 37.37 -31.03 3.79
C CYS A 285 36.40 -31.84 4.68
N ARG A 286 36.96 -32.89 5.30
CA ARG A 286 36.57 -33.29 6.66
C ARG A 286 36.96 -32.18 7.65
N ASN A 287 35.98 -31.49 8.24
CA ASN A 287 35.97 -31.21 9.68
C ASN A 287 34.69 -30.52 10.17
N ASP A 288 34.37 -30.90 11.41
CA ASP A 288 33.67 -30.18 12.49
C ASP A 288 32.15 -30.04 12.50
N GLY A 289 31.56 -30.61 13.57
CA GLY A 289 30.30 -30.22 14.20
C GLY A 289 29.07 -30.19 13.31
N ALA A 290 28.14 -31.14 13.51
CA ALA A 290 26.79 -31.04 12.94
C ALA A 290 26.03 -29.85 13.56
N GLU A 291 26.32 -28.62 13.11
CA GLU A 291 25.49 -27.46 13.39
C GLU A 291 24.09 -27.74 12.83
N VAL A 292 23.09 -27.66 13.71
CA VAL A 292 21.68 -27.84 13.32
C VAL A 292 21.35 -26.74 12.29
N PRO A 293 20.91 -27.09 11.08
CA PRO A 293 20.62 -26.10 10.05
C PRO A 293 19.57 -25.09 10.53
N GLN A 294 19.90 -23.81 10.52
CA GLN A 294 18.95 -22.76 10.90
C GLN A 294 17.90 -22.57 9.79
N LEU A 295 16.63 -22.83 10.13
CA LEU A 295 15.51 -22.66 9.20
C LEU A 295 15.06 -21.20 9.16
N LYS A 296 14.95 -20.62 7.95
CA LYS A 296 14.34 -19.31 7.71
C LYS A 296 12.81 -19.39 7.79
N LEU A 297 12.27 -19.64 8.99
CA LEU A 297 10.85 -19.96 9.21
C LEU A 297 9.88 -18.93 8.62
N SER A 298 10.14 -17.63 8.76
CA SER A 298 9.24 -16.60 8.21
C SER A 298 9.18 -16.61 6.69
N GLU A 299 10.31 -16.88 6.01
CA GLU A 299 10.35 -16.97 4.54
C GLU A 299 9.68 -18.28 4.08
N LEU A 300 10.00 -19.38 4.75
CA LEU A 300 9.43 -20.70 4.48
C LEU A 300 7.91 -20.69 4.62
N GLU A 301 7.35 -20.09 5.66
CA GLU A 301 5.89 -20.00 5.82
C GLU A 301 5.24 -19.25 4.66
N ALA A 302 5.75 -18.07 4.31
CA ALA A 302 5.18 -17.27 3.24
C ALA A 302 5.23 -18.00 1.89
N VAL A 303 6.37 -18.59 1.54
CA VAL A 303 6.54 -19.32 0.28
C VAL A 303 5.69 -20.60 0.25
N THR A 304 5.62 -21.34 1.36
CA THR A 304 4.78 -22.54 1.46
C THR A 304 3.30 -22.20 1.27
N ILE A 305 2.84 -21.09 1.83
CA ILE A 305 1.47 -20.59 1.64
C ILE A 305 1.23 -20.20 0.18
N ILE A 306 2.19 -19.52 -0.45
CA ILE A 306 2.10 -19.15 -1.88
C ILE A 306 1.96 -20.41 -2.74
N LEU A 307 2.84 -21.41 -2.56
CA LEU A 307 2.78 -22.68 -3.27
C LEU A 307 1.47 -23.42 -3.05
N PHE A 308 0.97 -23.47 -1.81
CA PHE A 308 -0.31 -24.11 -1.51
C PHE A 308 -1.46 -23.49 -2.29
N VAL A 309 -1.54 -22.15 -2.34
CA VAL A 309 -2.59 -21.46 -3.11
C VAL A 309 -2.44 -21.75 -4.61
N LEU A 310 -1.22 -21.76 -5.14
CA LEU A 310 -0.97 -21.98 -6.56
C LEU A 310 -1.25 -23.42 -6.99
N PHE A 311 -0.83 -24.43 -6.21
CA PHE A 311 -1.16 -25.83 -6.47
C PHE A 311 -2.65 -26.11 -6.37
N LYS A 312 -3.35 -25.45 -5.42
CA LYS A 312 -4.81 -25.53 -5.33
C LYS A 312 -5.48 -24.97 -6.59
N ALA A 313 -4.99 -23.85 -7.11
CA ALA A 313 -5.54 -23.20 -8.30
C ALA A 313 -5.20 -23.95 -9.59
N ASN A 314 -4.00 -24.51 -9.71
CA ASN A 314 -3.51 -25.20 -10.89
C ASN A 314 -3.05 -26.64 -10.53
N ARG A 315 -4.03 -27.54 -10.43
CA ARG A 315 -3.78 -28.94 -10.00
C ARG A 315 -2.92 -29.73 -10.98
N SER A 316 -3.00 -29.47 -12.28
CA SER A 316 -2.23 -30.22 -13.28
C SER A 316 -0.72 -30.08 -13.09
N VAL A 317 -0.26 -28.91 -12.67
CA VAL A 317 1.16 -28.67 -12.36
C VAL A 317 1.59 -29.49 -11.15
N PHE A 318 0.74 -29.56 -10.12
CA PHE A 318 1.02 -30.39 -8.95
C PHE A 318 1.00 -31.89 -9.30
N ASP A 319 0.03 -32.35 -10.10
CA ASP A 319 -0.05 -33.73 -10.55
C ASP A 319 1.17 -34.11 -11.41
N ALA A 320 1.66 -33.21 -12.25
CA ALA A 320 2.90 -33.38 -13.00
C ALA A 320 4.13 -33.48 -12.09
N LEU A 321 4.22 -32.67 -11.02
CA LEU A 321 5.27 -32.78 -10.01
C LEU A 321 5.22 -34.10 -9.24
N GLN A 322 4.05 -34.73 -9.10
CA GLN A 322 3.92 -36.03 -8.46
C GLN A 322 4.38 -37.20 -9.34
N GLN A 323 4.44 -37.02 -10.67
CA GLN A 323 4.94 -38.05 -11.59
C GLN A 323 6.44 -38.23 -11.35
N GLN A 324 6.89 -39.48 -11.21
CA GLN A 324 8.27 -39.83 -10.85
C GLN A 324 9.24 -39.63 -12.03
N THR A 325 9.59 -38.38 -12.33
CA THR A 325 10.79 -38.03 -13.12
C THR A 325 11.98 -37.79 -12.18
N ASP A 326 13.21 -37.86 -12.69
CA ASP A 326 14.43 -37.72 -11.88
C ASP A 326 14.50 -36.39 -11.11
N GLU A 327 14.12 -35.27 -11.74
CA GLU A 327 13.97 -33.97 -11.07
C GLU A 327 12.88 -33.97 -9.99
N ASN A 328 11.80 -34.74 -10.21
CA ASN A 328 10.67 -34.80 -9.29
C ASN A 328 10.95 -35.63 -8.03
N ILE A 329 11.91 -36.55 -8.10
CA ILE A 329 12.36 -37.31 -6.93
C ILE A 329 13.08 -36.39 -5.94
N LEU A 330 13.86 -35.42 -6.44
CA LEU A 330 14.64 -34.51 -5.61
C LEU A 330 13.75 -33.58 -4.77
N TRP A 331 12.76 -32.93 -5.37
CA TRP A 331 11.85 -32.04 -4.62
C TRP A 331 11.16 -32.82 -3.50
N ARG A 332 10.67 -34.03 -3.78
CA ARG A 332 9.96 -34.86 -2.80
C ARG A 332 10.88 -35.24 -1.65
N LYS A 333 12.12 -35.65 -1.93
CA LYS A 333 13.13 -35.97 -0.88
C LYS A 333 13.42 -34.74 -0.01
N ARG A 334 13.64 -33.56 -0.60
CA ARG A 334 13.87 -32.31 0.15
C ARG A 334 12.68 -31.92 1.01
N VAL A 335 11.45 -32.08 0.52
CA VAL A 335 10.23 -31.78 1.28
C VAL A 335 10.04 -32.76 2.45
N VAL A 336 10.35 -34.05 2.27
CA VAL A 336 10.38 -35.02 3.37
C VAL A 336 11.44 -34.66 4.42
N TYR A 337 12.63 -34.23 3.98
CA TYR A 337 13.69 -33.78 4.88
C TYR A 337 13.26 -32.55 5.68
N LEU A 338 12.68 -31.53 5.03
CA LEU A 338 12.11 -30.36 5.70
C LEU A 338 11.05 -30.76 6.75
N ALA A 339 10.15 -31.71 6.43
CA ALA A 339 9.14 -32.18 7.38
C ALA A 339 9.77 -32.78 8.65
N ARG A 340 10.87 -33.52 8.52
CA ARG A 340 11.62 -34.08 9.67
C ARG A 340 12.30 -32.99 10.49
N LEU A 341 12.95 -32.02 9.83
CA LEU A 341 13.57 -30.88 10.52
C LEU A 341 12.53 -30.06 11.30
N LEU A 342 11.36 -29.81 10.71
CA LEU A 342 10.26 -29.11 11.38
C LEU A 342 9.70 -29.91 12.57
N GLN A 343 9.56 -31.23 12.45
CA GLN A 343 9.15 -32.07 13.58
C GLN A 343 10.13 -31.99 14.74
N GLN A 344 11.43 -32.08 14.46
CA GLN A 344 12.47 -31.93 15.48
C GLN A 344 12.43 -30.55 16.11
N TYR A 345 12.35 -29.48 15.30
CA TYR A 345 12.24 -28.11 15.77
C TYR A 345 11.03 -27.93 16.71
N ILE A 346 9.85 -28.40 16.31
CA ILE A 346 8.62 -28.34 17.11
C ILE A 346 8.77 -29.08 18.44
N THR A 347 9.38 -30.27 18.45
CA THR A 347 9.60 -31.03 19.69
C THR A 347 10.55 -30.31 20.64
N VAL A 348 11.67 -29.79 20.14
CA VAL A 348 12.66 -29.06 20.93
C VAL A 348 12.04 -27.78 21.50
N THR A 349 11.41 -26.95 20.66
CA THR A 349 10.78 -25.69 21.10
C THR A 349 9.65 -25.92 22.10
N ASN A 350 8.83 -26.98 21.95
CA ASN A 350 7.82 -27.32 22.95
C ASN A 350 8.44 -27.69 24.31
N SER A 351 9.54 -28.45 24.30
CA SER A 351 10.24 -28.80 25.54
C SER A 351 10.80 -27.56 26.23
N GLU A 352 11.35 -26.61 25.47
CA GLU A 352 11.87 -25.34 25.96
C GLU A 352 10.79 -24.43 26.54
N ILE A 353 9.64 -24.31 25.87
CA ILE A 353 8.49 -23.53 26.36
C ILE A 353 7.99 -24.10 27.70
N ASN A 354 7.90 -25.43 27.83
CA ASN A 354 7.48 -26.06 29.08
C ASN A 354 8.47 -25.78 30.22
N LEU A 355 9.78 -25.91 29.97
CA LEU A 355 10.82 -25.59 30.95
C LEU A 355 10.78 -24.11 31.39
N GLN A 356 10.46 -23.19 30.49
CA GLN A 356 10.33 -21.77 30.81
C GLN A 356 9.05 -21.43 31.58
N ARG A 357 7.94 -22.14 31.33
CA ARG A 357 6.70 -21.98 32.10
C ARG A 357 6.87 -22.45 33.54
N ASP A 358 7.70 -23.46 33.76
CA ASP A 358 8.01 -24.00 35.09
C ASP A 358 9.07 -23.16 35.85
N SER A 359 9.66 -22.14 35.22
CA SER A 359 10.67 -21.27 35.82
C SER A 359 10.07 -19.97 36.37
N ASP A 360 10.40 -19.63 37.62
CA ASP A 360 10.00 -18.37 38.28
C ASP A 360 10.62 -17.10 37.65
N LYS A 361 11.59 -17.26 36.73
CA LYS A 361 12.26 -16.15 36.01
C LYS A 361 11.89 -16.13 34.52
N SER A 362 10.65 -16.45 34.17
CA SER A 362 10.23 -16.47 32.77
C SER A 362 10.23 -15.08 32.13
N ASP A 363 11.02 -14.90 31.07
CA ASP A 363 10.92 -13.73 30.21
C ASP A 363 9.71 -13.90 29.30
N LYS A 364 8.64 -13.16 29.59
CA LYS A 364 7.40 -13.16 28.81
C LYS A 364 7.64 -12.84 27.33
N ASN A 365 8.61 -11.99 27.01
CA ASN A 365 8.89 -11.62 25.62
C ASN A 365 9.52 -12.78 24.86
N HIS A 366 10.45 -13.47 25.49
CA HIS A 366 11.10 -14.63 24.92
C HIS A 366 10.13 -15.82 24.77
N LEU A 367 9.25 -16.04 25.76
CA LEU A 367 8.19 -17.05 25.68
C LEU A 367 7.22 -16.76 24.52
N ASN A 368 6.76 -15.51 24.37
CA ASN A 368 5.92 -15.10 23.24
C ASN A 368 6.62 -15.32 21.89
N PHE A 369 7.94 -15.07 21.83
CA PHE A 369 8.73 -15.33 20.63
C PHE A 369 8.75 -16.82 20.28
N LEU A 370 9.03 -17.70 21.25
CA LEU A 370 9.03 -19.16 21.07
C LEU A 370 7.65 -19.69 20.67
N GLU A 371 6.57 -19.19 21.27
CA GLU A 371 5.21 -19.58 20.88
C GLU A 371 4.88 -19.16 19.44
N ASN A 372 5.33 -17.99 19.01
CA ASN A 372 5.15 -17.53 17.64
C ASN A 372 5.95 -18.39 16.64
N THR A 373 7.23 -18.66 16.90
CA THR A 373 8.04 -19.50 16.00
C THR A 373 7.53 -20.94 15.95
N LEU A 374 7.02 -21.48 17.07
CA LEU A 374 6.37 -22.77 17.12
C LEU A 374 5.11 -22.80 16.24
N SER A 375 4.28 -21.76 16.30
CA SER A 375 3.08 -21.62 15.47
C SER A 375 3.44 -21.59 13.98
N VAL A 376 4.46 -20.81 13.61
CA VAL A 376 4.99 -20.75 12.24
C VAL A 376 5.48 -22.13 11.77
N ALA A 377 6.29 -22.82 12.56
CA ALA A 377 6.80 -24.15 12.22
C ALA A 377 5.67 -25.18 12.06
N THR A 378 4.64 -25.11 12.91
CA THR A 378 3.46 -25.97 12.86
C THR A 378 2.63 -25.71 11.59
N ASN A 379 2.46 -24.44 11.22
CA ASN A 379 1.81 -24.05 9.97
C ASN A 379 2.52 -24.63 8.75
N ILE A 380 3.85 -24.47 8.67
CA ILE A 380 4.66 -25.01 7.58
C ILE A 380 4.53 -26.53 7.53
N LEU A 381 4.67 -27.22 8.67
CA LEU A 381 4.59 -28.69 8.72
C LEU A 381 3.23 -29.20 8.23
N LYS A 382 2.14 -28.52 8.59
CA LYS A 382 0.79 -28.88 8.14
C LYS A 382 0.67 -28.79 6.61
N LEU A 383 1.17 -27.70 6.02
CA LEU A 383 1.12 -27.48 4.57
C LEU A 383 2.05 -28.43 3.80
N VAL A 384 3.25 -28.65 4.30
CA VAL A 384 4.22 -29.59 3.72
C VAL A 384 3.67 -31.02 3.73
N LYS A 385 2.98 -31.44 4.80
CA LYS A 385 2.32 -32.75 4.85
C LYS A 385 1.26 -32.91 3.74
N GLU A 386 0.48 -31.87 3.46
CA GLU A 386 -0.46 -31.86 2.33
C GLU A 386 0.28 -32.08 0.99
N PHE A 387 1.41 -31.43 0.75
CA PHE A 387 2.19 -31.64 -0.49
C PHE A 387 2.69 -33.08 -0.66
N LEU A 388 2.95 -33.80 0.44
CA LEU A 388 3.43 -35.18 0.43
C LEU A 388 2.31 -36.23 0.28
N HIS A 389 1.05 -35.84 0.47
CA HIS A 389 -0.08 -36.74 0.29
C HIS A 389 -0.29 -37.06 -1.20
N LYS A 390 -0.59 -38.33 -1.50
CA LYS A 390 -0.86 -38.79 -2.88
C LYS A 390 -2.06 -38.08 -3.51
N ASN A 391 -3.07 -37.76 -2.70
CA ASN A 391 -4.25 -36.99 -3.11
C ASN A 391 -4.47 -35.84 -2.12
N PRO A 392 -3.78 -34.69 -2.26
CA PRO A 392 -3.95 -33.56 -1.36
C PRO A 392 -5.37 -32.98 -1.44
N SER A 393 -5.89 -32.58 -0.28
CA SER A 393 -7.23 -31.99 -0.22
C SER A 393 -7.20 -30.51 -0.60
N PHE A 394 -6.10 -29.82 -0.30
CA PHE A 394 -5.95 -28.36 -0.34
C PHE A 394 -7.14 -27.61 0.31
N SER A 395 -7.75 -28.21 1.33
CA SER A 395 -9.01 -27.75 1.91
C SER A 395 -8.79 -26.73 3.04
N SER A 396 -7.85 -27.00 3.95
CA SER A 396 -7.62 -26.16 5.14
C SER A 396 -6.31 -25.37 5.07
N MET A 397 -6.42 -24.06 4.80
CA MET A 397 -5.30 -23.12 4.91
C MET A 397 -5.14 -22.69 6.38
N PRO A 398 -3.95 -22.78 6.99
CA PRO A 398 -3.71 -22.23 8.32
C PRO A 398 -3.81 -20.69 8.33
N SER A 399 -4.08 -20.11 9.49
CA SER A 399 -4.00 -18.67 9.69
C SER A 399 -2.55 -18.20 9.58
N LYS A 400 -2.31 -17.21 8.72
CA LYS A 400 -0.98 -16.59 8.52
C LYS A 400 -0.47 -16.01 9.84
N SER A 401 0.75 -16.36 10.25
CA SER A 401 1.32 -15.90 11.53
C SER A 401 1.32 -14.37 11.68
N TRP A 402 1.57 -13.63 10.59
CA TRP A 402 1.64 -12.16 10.58
C TRP A 402 0.28 -11.45 10.57
N LYS A 403 -0.86 -12.17 10.51
CA LYS A 403 -2.20 -11.56 10.61
C LYS A 403 -2.75 -11.52 12.03
N THR A 404 -2.26 -12.37 12.92
CA THR A 404 -2.69 -12.43 14.32
C THR A 404 -2.30 -11.17 15.10
N THR A 405 -1.25 -10.46 14.66
CA THR A 405 -0.77 -9.21 15.28
C THR A 405 -1.77 -8.04 15.17
N ILE A 406 -2.75 -8.09 14.26
CA ILE A 406 -3.70 -6.97 14.04
C ILE A 406 -4.82 -6.93 15.10
N LEU A 407 -5.08 -8.04 15.81
CA LEU A 407 -6.12 -8.09 16.85
C LEU A 407 -5.68 -7.52 18.21
N ILE A 408 -4.41 -7.17 18.36
CA ILE A 408 -3.90 -6.46 19.53
C ILE A 408 -3.55 -5.03 19.09
N SER A 409 -4.40 -4.07 19.47
CA SER A 409 -4.28 -2.61 19.26
C SER A 409 -4.97 -2.01 18.02
N SER A 410 -6.30 -1.98 18.05
CA SER A 410 -7.12 -0.99 17.33
C SER A 410 -6.99 0.45 17.89
N ASN A 411 -5.87 0.80 18.55
CA ASN A 411 -5.66 2.12 19.17
C ASN A 411 -4.24 2.69 19.02
N LEU A 412 -3.37 2.11 18.17
CA LEU A 412 -2.01 2.63 17.96
C LEU A 412 -1.64 2.71 16.47
N GLN A 413 -2.56 3.22 15.64
CA GLN A 413 -2.32 3.44 14.21
C GLN A 413 -1.37 4.60 13.86
N GLN A 414 -0.66 5.21 14.82
CA GLN A 414 0.24 6.34 14.51
C GLN A 414 1.68 6.20 15.04
N LEU A 415 2.09 5.07 15.62
CA LEU A 415 3.45 4.94 16.20
C LEU A 415 4.24 3.69 15.80
N VAL A 416 3.71 2.84 14.93
CA VAL A 416 4.34 1.52 14.63
C VAL A 416 5.44 1.60 13.57
N PHE A 417 5.52 2.67 12.77
CA PHE A 417 6.52 2.77 11.70
C PHE A 417 7.95 3.06 12.21
N ILE A 418 8.11 3.60 13.43
CA ILE A 418 9.42 3.98 13.98
C ILE A 418 10.01 2.91 14.91
N ARG A 419 9.20 1.98 15.44
CA ARG A 419 9.68 0.98 16.43
C ARG A 419 10.28 -0.29 15.86
N PHE A 420 10.14 -0.58 14.57
CA PHE A 420 10.71 -1.80 13.97
C PHE A 420 12.16 -1.67 13.51
N LEU A 421 12.72 -0.45 13.48
CA LEU A 421 14.13 -0.20 13.13
C LEU A 421 15.11 -0.28 14.32
N LEU A 422 14.61 -0.43 15.55
CA LEU A 422 15.43 -0.40 16.77
C LEU A 422 15.60 -1.77 17.46
N ILE A 423 15.14 -2.87 16.85
CA ILE A 423 15.30 -4.24 17.39
C ILE A 423 16.15 -5.11 16.43
N LEU A 424 17.05 -4.49 15.66
CA LEU A 424 18.11 -5.18 14.92
C LEU A 424 19.42 -4.40 15.05
N TYR A 425 19.85 -4.22 16.30
CA TYR A 425 21.26 -4.16 16.69
C TYR A 425 21.49 -5.19 17.80
#